data_AF-A0A1F5CVP0-F1
#
_entry.id   AF-A0A1F5CVP0-F1
#
_cell.length_a   1.000
_cell.length_b   1.000
_cell.length_c   1.000
_cell.angle_alpha   90.00
_cell.angle_beta   90.00
_cell.angle_gamma   90.00
#
_symmetry.space_group_name_H-M   'P 1'
#
loop_
_entity.id
_entity.type
_entity.pdbx_description
1 polymer ?
#
loop_
_entity_poly.entity_id
_entity_poly.type
_entity_poly.pdbx_seq_one_letter_code
_entity_poly.pdbx_strand_id
1 'polypeptide(L)' 'MLLGWNDDLNWNTLILEAATEVKRRVTHLVGTNEGRRSFGIGAGGDTTRKIDKAAEEAIVDTLNYQCAAPL' A
#
# COMPACT_ATOMS: atom_id res chain seq x y z
N MET A 1 5.85 -22.30 -19.42
CA MET A 1 4.47 -21.94 -19.05
C MET A 1 4.54 -20.51 -18.55
N LEU A 2 4.26 -19.54 -19.43
CA LEU A 2 4.33 -18.12 -19.09
C LEU A 2 3.07 -17.79 -18.28
N LEU A 3 3.26 -17.19 -17.10
CA LEU A 3 2.20 -16.66 -16.26
C LEU A 3 1.40 -15.65 -17.10
N GLY A 4 0.17 -16.00 -17.45
CA GLY A 4 -0.71 -15.12 -18.21
C GLY A 4 -1.00 -13.87 -17.39
N TRP A 5 -0.74 -12.71 -17.96
CA TRP A 5 -1.20 -11.44 -17.41
C TRP A 5 -2.72 -11.43 -17.50
N ASN A 6 -3.39 -11.07 -16.40
CA ASN A 6 -4.83 -10.93 -16.40
C ASN A 6 -5.15 -9.54 -16.95
N ASP A 7 -5.46 -9.45 -18.25
CA ASP A 7 -5.78 -8.19 -18.94
C ASP A 7 -7.08 -7.55 -18.42
N ASP A 8 -7.83 -8.24 -17.54
CA ASP A 8 -9.09 -7.79 -16.95
C ASP A 8 -8.93 -7.00 -15.63
N LEU A 9 -7.70 -6.71 -15.18
CA LEU A 9 -7.50 -5.92 -13.96
C LEU A 9 -7.94 -4.46 -14.20
N ASN A 10 -9.10 -4.10 -13.65
CA ASN A 10 -9.58 -2.73 -13.68
C ASN A 10 -8.74 -1.86 -12.72
N TRP A 11 -7.77 -1.15 -13.28
CA TRP A 11 -6.89 -0.24 -12.55
C TRP A 11 -7.64 0.83 -11.74
N ASN A 12 -8.80 1.30 -12.20
CA ASN A 12 -9.58 2.28 -11.44
C ASN A 12 -10.15 1.65 -10.17
N THR A 13 -10.70 0.43 -10.27
CA THR A 13 -11.19 -0.30 -9.09
C THR A 13 -10.07 -0.58 -8.11
N LEU A 14 -8.92 -1.05 -8.61
CA LEU A 14 -7.74 -1.34 -7.80
C LEU A 14 -7.25 -0.10 -7.03
N ILE A 15 -7.17 1.06 -7.70
CA ILE A 15 -6.74 2.31 -7.07
C ILE A 15 -7.75 2.74 -5.98
N LEU A 16 -9.06 2.58 -6.22
CA LEU A 16 -10.09 2.91 -5.24
C LEU A 16 -10.01 2.00 -4.00
N GLU A 17 -9.77 0.70 -4.20
CA GLU A 17 -9.56 -0.26 -3.12
C GLU A 17 -8.28 0.09 -2.32
N ALA A 18 -7.17 0.32 -3.02
CA ALA A 18 -5.91 0.69 -2.39
C ALA A 18 -6.04 2.00 -1.60
N ALA A 19 -6.70 3.01 -2.15
CA ALA A 19 -6.94 4.28 -1.45
C ALA A 19 -7.82 4.11 -0.20
N THR A 20 -8.84 3.24 -0.28
CA THR A 20 -9.71 2.91 0.85
C THR A 20 -8.91 2.22 1.96
N GLU A 21 -8.06 1.26 1.59
CA GLU A 21 -7.24 0.52 2.54
C GLU A 21 -6.15 1.39 3.17
N VAL A 22 -5.49 2.25 2.37
CA VAL A 22 -4.56 3.27 2.88
C VAL A 22 -5.28 4.13 3.91
N LYS A 23 -6.44 4.71 3.56
CA LYS A 23 -7.20 5.57 4.48
C LYS A 23 -7.50 4.84 5.79
N ARG A 24 -7.97 3.59 5.72
CA ARG A 24 -8.26 2.76 6.90
C ARG A 24 -7.03 2.57 7.80
N ARG A 25 -5.86 2.30 7.21
CA ARG A 25 -4.61 2.07 7.96
C ARG A 25 -3.95 3.34 8.46
N VAL A 26 -4.09 4.48 7.79
CA VAL A 26 -3.37 5.72 8.17
C VAL A 26 -4.17 6.67 9.04
N THR A 27 -5.51 6.64 9.01
CA THR A 27 -6.35 7.66 9.69
C THR A 27 -6.03 7.81 11.17
N HIS A 28 -5.78 6.70 11.89
CA HIS A 28 -5.45 6.72 13.31
C HIS A 28 -4.02 7.21 13.61
N LEU A 29 -3.15 7.30 12.59
CA LEU A 29 -1.76 7.74 12.72
C LEU A 29 -1.59 9.23 12.40
N VAL A 30 -2.51 9.84 11.66
CA VAL A 30 -2.42 11.24 11.21
C VAL A 30 -2.27 12.18 12.41
N GLY A 31 -1.20 12.99 12.40
CA GLY A 31 -0.93 13.97 13.46
C GLY A 31 -0.39 13.39 14.76
N THR A 32 -0.32 12.07 14.91
CA THR A 32 0.17 11.42 16.14
C THR A 32 1.70 11.35 16.18
N ASN A 33 2.26 11.23 17.40
CA ASN A 33 3.69 10.97 17.58
C ASN A 33 4.08 9.58 17.07
N GLU A 34 3.19 8.59 17.18
CA GLU A 34 3.41 7.25 16.64
C GLU A 34 3.56 7.29 15.12
N GLY A 35 2.68 8.00 14.41
CA GLY A 35 2.75 8.18 12.97
C GLY A 35 4.05 8.84 12.51
N ARG A 36 4.65 9.70 13.35
CA ARG A 36 5.93 10.39 13.10
C ARG A 36 7.17 9.55 13.44
N ARG A 37 7.00 8.40 14.09
CA ARG A 37 8.14 7.54 14.47
C ARG A 37 8.91 7.13 13.23
N SER A 38 10.22 7.37 13.22
CA SER A 38 11.11 6.96 12.14
C SER A 38 11.30 5.45 12.12
N PHE A 39 11.23 4.86 10.93
CA PHE A 39 11.47 3.44 10.68
C PHE A 39 12.79 3.18 9.94
N GLY A 40 13.30 4.15 9.20
CA GLY A 40 14.57 4.02 8.48
C GLY A 40 14.74 5.09 7.40
N ILE A 41 15.63 4.80 6.45
CA ILE A 41 15.85 5.60 5.25
C ILE A 41 15.22 4.88 4.08
N GLY A 42 14.34 5.56 3.35
CA GLY A 42 13.69 5.05 2.15
C GLY A 42 14.65 5.02 0.95
N ALA A 43 14.21 4.40 -0.14
CA ALA A 43 15.02 4.28 -1.36
C ALA A 43 15.43 5.64 -1.96
N GLY A 44 14.65 6.70 -1.69
CA GLY A 44 14.96 8.08 -2.10
C GLY A 44 15.94 8.83 -1.19
N GLY A 45 16.38 8.23 -0.07
CA GLY A 45 17.26 8.87 0.91
C GLY A 45 16.55 9.64 2.02
N ASP A 46 15.23 9.79 1.93
CA ASP A 46 14.41 10.44 2.95
C ASP A 46 14.12 9.52 4.14
N THR A 47 13.85 10.12 5.30
CA THR A 47 13.41 9.35 6.48
C THR A 47 12.01 8.80 6.26
N THR A 48 11.87 7.48 6.28
CA THR A 48 10.57 6.80 6.29
C THR A 48 9.96 6.83 7.68
N ARG A 49 8.74 7.32 7.81
CA ARG A 49 7.97 7.33 9.07
C ARG A 49 6.98 6.17 9.11
N LYS A 50 6.43 5.89 10.30
CA LYS A 50 5.42 4.84 10.52
C LYS A 50 4.22 4.99 9.59
N ILE A 51 3.75 6.22 9.39
CA ILE A 51 2.61 6.51 8.53
C ILE A 51 2.90 6.21 7.06
N ASP A 52 4.11 6.51 6.59
CA ASP A 52 4.55 6.21 5.23
C ASP A 52 4.59 4.70 5.02
N LYS A 53 5.23 3.97 5.95
CA LYS A 53 5.29 2.51 5.95
C LYS A 53 3.89 1.87 5.94
N ALA A 54 2.97 2.40 6.74
CA ALA A 54 1.60 1.88 6.81
C ALA A 54 0.82 2.11 5.49
N ALA A 55 1.07 3.23 4.81
CA ALA A 55 0.49 3.50 3.49
C ALA A 55 1.09 2.60 2.41
N GLU A 56 2.41 2.43 2.39
CA GLU A 56 3.10 1.54 1.44
C GLU A 56 2.66 0.09 1.60
N GLU A 57 2.61 -0.42 2.85
CA GLU A 57 2.11 -1.77 3.15
C GLU A 57 0.66 -1.97 2.68
N ALA A 58 -0.22 -0.97 2.84
CA ALA A 58 -1.60 -1.05 2.35
C ALA A 58 -1.67 -1.24 0.82
N ILE A 59 -0.84 -0.50 0.07
CA ILE A 59 -0.79 -0.59 -1.39
C ILE A 59 -0.23 -1.94 -1.82
N VAL A 60 0.91 -2.35 -1.27
CA VAL A 60 1.57 -3.63 -1.60
C VAL A 60 0.65 -4.81 -1.30
N ASP A 61 -0.02 -4.81 -0.14
CA ASP A 61 -0.97 -5.85 0.22
C ASP A 61 -2.15 -5.91 -0.75
N THR A 62 -2.70 -4.75 -1.15
CA THR A 62 -3.81 -4.68 -2.11
C THR A 62 -3.39 -5.24 -3.48
N LEU A 63 -2.20 -4.86 -3.96
CA LEU A 63 -1.64 -5.38 -5.21
C LEU A 63 -1.41 -6.89 -5.14
N ASN A 64 -0.83 -7.38 -4.04
CA ASN A 64 -0.60 -8.81 -3.86
C ASN A 64 -1.92 -9.59 -3.81
N TYR A 65 -2.96 -9.08 -3.14
CA TYR A 65 -4.26 -9.73 -3.09
C TYR A 65 -4.90 -9.84 -4.48
N GLN A 66 -4.84 -8.77 -5.27
CA GLN A 66 -5.44 -8.74 -6.61
C GLN A 66 -4.64 -9.54 -7.64
N CYS A 67 -3.31 -9.58 -7.52
CA CYS A 67 -2.45 -10.41 -8.37
C CYS A 67 -2.42 -11.90 -7.95
N ALA A 68 -2.71 -12.22 -6.69
CA ALA A 68 -2.73 -13.59 -6.17
C ALA A 68 -4.14 -14.19 -6.13
N ALA A 69 -5.17 -13.51 -6.66
CA ALA A 69 -6.52 -14.04 -6.70
C ALA A 69 -6.56 -15.37 -7.49
N PRO A 70 -7.08 -16.46 -6.90
CA PRO A 70 -7.18 -17.74 -7.59
C PRO A 70 -8.28 -17.68 -8.67
N LEU A 71 -7.97 -18.30 -9.82
CA LEU A 71 -8.93 -18.63 -10.90
C LEU A 71 -10.11 -19.46 -10.37
#